data_AF-A0AA43L9G2-F1
#
_entry.id   AF-A0AA43L9G2-F1
#
_cell.length_a   1.000
_cell.length_b   1.000
_cell.length_c   1.000
_cell.angle_alpha   90.00
_cell.angle_beta   90.00
_cell.angle_gamma   90.00
#
_symmetry.space_group_name_H-M   'P 1'
#
loop_
_entity.id
_entity.type
_entity.pdbx_description
1 polymer ?
#
loop_
_entity_poly.entity_id
_entity_poly.type
_entity_poly.pdbx_seq_one_letter_code
_entity_poly.pdbx_strand_id
1 'polypeptide(L)'
;MGNSLKPFYGDSTAKTYSNLIKEHLTIAADLVKAAKAGDKKSAADAEKRWYSNADEIVEFLSRINPYLSKEEFRKMFYEHLALTKSEALSILNQDYKSGIQVFDKIEREALEMADAITDGVIKQFPQLF
;
A
#
# COMPACT_ATOMS: atom_id res chain seq x y z
N MET A 1 5.34 10.68 -0.88
CA MET A 1 3.90 10.34 -0.76
C MET A 1 3.14 11.27 0.20
N GLY A 2 3.64 11.63 1.38
CA GLY A 2 2.91 12.53 2.30
C GLY A 2 2.63 13.95 1.82
N ASN A 3 3.42 14.49 0.89
CA ASN A 3 3.16 15.82 0.35
C ASN A 3 1.78 15.95 -0.30
N SER A 4 1.20 14.87 -0.83
CA SER A 4 -0.16 14.87 -1.39
C SER A 4 -1.24 15.11 -0.32
N LEU A 5 -0.99 14.75 0.93
CA LEU A 5 -1.91 14.96 2.06
C LEU A 5 -1.71 16.31 2.76
N LYS A 6 -0.56 16.96 2.55
CA LYS A 6 -0.18 18.20 3.25
C LYS A 6 -1.20 19.35 3.07
N PRO A 7 -1.77 19.62 1.87
CA PRO A 7 -2.75 20.70 1.69
C PRO A 7 -4.02 20.54 2.55
N PHE A 8 -4.37 19.31 2.90
CA PHE A 8 -5.62 18.99 3.59
C PHE A 8 -5.41 18.78 5.10
N TYR A 9 -4.28 18.16 5.47
CA TYR A 9 -4.05 17.68 6.84
C TYR A 9 -2.80 18.26 7.52
N GLY A 10 -2.05 19.12 6.84
CA GLY A 10 -0.85 19.78 7.36
C GLY A 10 0.40 18.91 7.46
N ASP A 11 1.50 19.54 7.88
CA ASP A 11 2.85 18.96 7.86
C ASP A 11 3.01 17.71 8.74
N SER A 12 2.43 17.71 9.94
CA SER A 12 2.57 16.59 10.88
C SER A 12 1.96 15.30 10.31
N THR A 13 0.75 15.40 9.74
CA THR A 13 0.05 14.28 9.11
C THR A 13 0.81 13.78 7.88
N ALA A 14 1.27 14.69 7.02
CA ALA A 14 2.08 14.37 5.85
C ALA A 14 3.39 13.64 6.23
N LYS A 15 4.04 14.06 7.31
CA LYS A 15 5.27 13.42 7.81
C LYS A 15 4.99 12.00 8.32
N THR A 16 3.94 11.82 9.12
CA THR A 16 3.56 10.50 9.64
C THR A 16 3.25 9.53 8.50
N TYR A 17 2.43 9.93 7.53
CA TYR A 17 2.14 9.10 6.36
C TYR A 17 3.40 8.76 5.55
N SER A 18 4.30 9.74 5.35
CA SER A 18 5.57 9.50 4.65
C SER A 18 6.44 8.47 5.34
N ASN A 19 6.47 8.47 6.69
CA ASN A 19 7.24 7.49 7.45
C ASN A 19 6.64 6.09 7.32
N LEU A 20 5.32 5.95 7.45
CA LEU A 20 4.62 4.67 7.28
C LEU A 20 4.88 4.07 5.89
N ILE A 21 4.78 4.88 4.82
CA ILE A 21 5.07 4.43 3.46
C ILE A 21 6.55 4.11 3.26
N LYS A 22 7.46 4.87 3.85
CA LYS A 22 8.90 4.56 3.78
C LYS A 22 9.21 3.20 4.41
N GLU A 23 8.61 2.92 5.57
CA GLU A 23 8.72 1.63 6.22
C GLU A 23 8.10 0.52 5.35
N HIS A 24 6.92 0.75 4.78
CA HIS A 24 6.25 -0.16 3.85
C HIS A 24 7.17 -0.64 2.73
N LEU A 25 7.80 0.32 2.03
CA LEU A 25 8.71 0.05 0.92
C LEU A 25 10.00 -0.64 1.37
N THR A 26 10.49 -0.31 2.57
CA THR A 26 11.68 -0.94 3.15
C THR A 26 11.41 -2.43 3.46
N ILE A 27 10.26 -2.74 4.06
CA ILE A 27 9.86 -4.12 4.36
C ILE A 27 9.62 -4.91 3.06
N ALA A 28 8.99 -4.29 2.04
CA ALA A 28 8.83 -4.92 0.73
C ALA A 28 10.19 -5.29 0.10
N ALA A 29 11.20 -4.41 0.22
CA ALA A 29 12.55 -4.69 -0.25
C ALA A 29 13.20 -5.87 0.51
N ASP A 30 13.02 -5.94 1.83
CA ASP A 30 13.48 -7.07 2.65
C ASP A 30 12.82 -8.38 2.20
N LEU A 31 11.50 -8.36 1.96
CA LEU A 31 10.73 -9.50 1.47
C LEU A 31 11.29 -10.01 0.14
N VAL A 32 11.46 -9.13 -0.85
CA VAL A 32 11.98 -9.50 -2.18
C VAL A 32 13.42 -10.01 -2.08
N LYS A 33 14.26 -9.41 -1.24
CA LYS A 33 15.64 -9.85 -1.01
C LYS A 33 15.69 -11.25 -0.41
N ALA A 34 14.88 -11.53 0.60
CA ALA A 34 14.78 -12.85 1.22
C ALA A 34 14.25 -13.91 0.24
N ALA A 35 13.19 -13.57 -0.52
CA ALA A 35 12.63 -14.44 -1.55
C ALA A 35 13.66 -14.79 -2.63
N LYS A 36 14.41 -13.79 -3.12
CA LYS A 36 15.50 -13.99 -4.10
C LYS A 36 16.61 -14.89 -3.57
N ALA A 37 16.90 -14.83 -2.26
CA ALA A 37 17.90 -15.68 -1.61
C ALA A 37 17.39 -17.10 -1.28
N GLY A 38 16.11 -17.40 -1.54
CA GLY A 38 15.48 -18.66 -1.13
C GLY A 38 15.26 -18.79 0.38
N ASP A 39 15.43 -17.71 1.15
CA ASP A 39 15.23 -17.70 2.60
C ASP A 39 13.74 -17.58 2.92
N LYS A 40 13.06 -18.72 2.96
CA LYS A 40 11.62 -18.81 3.23
C LYS A 40 11.24 -18.27 4.61
N LYS A 41 12.13 -18.37 5.61
CA LYS A 41 11.83 -17.94 6.98
C LYS A 41 11.82 -16.41 7.06
N SER A 42 12.87 -15.77 6.54
CA SER A 42 12.95 -14.31 6.51
C SER A 42 11.89 -13.70 5.59
N ALA A 43 11.55 -14.37 4.47
CA ALA A 43 10.48 -13.93 3.60
C ALA A 43 9.12 -13.95 4.32
N ALA A 44 8.78 -15.03 5.02
CA ALA A 44 7.52 -15.13 5.77
C ALA A 44 7.44 -14.10 6.91
N ASP A 45 8.55 -13.84 7.60
CA ASP A 45 8.61 -12.79 8.63
C ASP A 45 8.41 -11.39 8.03
N ALA A 46 9.13 -11.06 6.96
CA ALA A 46 8.99 -9.79 6.27
C ALA A 46 7.57 -9.59 5.74
N GLU A 47 6.95 -10.63 5.17
CA GLU A 47 5.56 -10.59 4.73
C GLU A 47 4.61 -10.26 5.89
N LYS A 48 4.75 -10.93 7.03
CA LYS A 48 3.92 -10.63 8.21
C LYS A 48 4.07 -9.16 8.67
N ARG A 49 5.31 -8.65 8.72
CA ARG A 49 5.57 -7.24 9.02
C ARG A 49 4.96 -6.30 7.98
N TRP A 50 4.97 -6.70 6.71
CA TRP A 50 4.43 -5.90 5.61
C TRP A 50 2.92 -5.73 5.70
N TYR A 51 2.19 -6.81 6.00
CA TYR A 51 0.75 -6.76 6.27
C TYR A 51 0.43 -5.97 7.54
N SER A 52 1.23 -6.11 8.60
CA SER A 52 1.07 -5.31 9.83
C SER A 52 1.24 -3.80 9.57
N ASN A 53 2.22 -3.43 8.75
CA ASN A 53 2.42 -2.03 8.36
C ASN A 53 1.28 -1.51 7.46
N ALA A 54 0.71 -2.35 6.59
CA ALA A 54 -0.50 -1.99 5.85
C ALA A 54 -1.69 -1.72 6.78
N ASP A 55 -1.86 -2.53 7.84
CA ASP A 55 -2.86 -2.27 8.88
C ASP A 55 -2.66 -0.92 9.57
N GLU A 56 -1.42 -0.54 9.87
CA GLU A 56 -1.09 0.77 10.46
C GLU A 56 -1.39 1.93 9.50
N ILE A 57 -1.11 1.76 8.20
CA ILE A 57 -1.46 2.74 7.16
C ILE A 57 -2.98 2.92 7.07
N VAL A 58 -3.71 1.81 7.00
CA VAL A 58 -5.17 1.83 6.91
C VAL A 58 -5.79 2.47 8.16
N GLU A 59 -5.32 2.12 9.35
CA GLU A 59 -5.74 2.75 10.60
C GLU A 59 -5.47 4.25 10.58
N PHE A 60 -4.26 4.66 10.17
CA PHE A 60 -3.89 6.07 10.12
C PHE A 60 -4.79 6.86 9.16
N LEU A 61 -4.99 6.36 7.94
CA LEU A 61 -5.80 7.04 6.92
C LEU A 61 -7.27 7.13 7.32
N SER A 62 -7.84 6.04 7.84
CA SER A 62 -9.25 6.01 8.29
C SER A 62 -9.47 6.89 9.53
N ARG A 63 -8.45 7.08 10.38
CA ARG A 63 -8.53 7.97 11.54
C ARG A 63 -8.53 9.44 11.14
N ILE A 64 -7.75 9.83 10.12
CA ILE A 64 -7.71 11.23 9.66
C ILE A 64 -8.87 11.56 8.73
N ASN A 65 -9.48 10.54 8.10
CA ASN A 65 -10.60 10.68 7.18
C ASN A 65 -11.76 9.75 7.55
N PRO A 66 -12.83 10.26 8.19
CA PRO A 66 -13.96 9.43 8.62
C PRO A 66 -14.82 8.90 7.47
N TYR A 67 -14.63 9.40 6.24
CA TYR A 67 -15.33 8.92 5.05
C TYR A 67 -14.59 7.79 4.33
N LEU A 68 -13.36 7.48 4.75
CA LEU A 68 -12.63 6.33 4.28
C LEU A 68 -12.93 5.13 5.20
N SER A 69 -13.67 4.16 4.67
CA SER A 69 -14.00 2.94 5.40
C SER A 69 -12.75 2.10 5.67
N LYS A 70 -12.44 1.90 6.96
CA LYS A 70 -11.28 1.11 7.39
C LYS A 70 -11.33 -0.32 6.86
N GLU A 71 -12.50 -0.94 6.90
CA GLU A 71 -12.67 -2.33 6.49
C GLU A 71 -12.50 -2.50 4.98
N GLU A 72 -13.18 -1.65 4.19
CA GLU A 72 -13.12 -1.71 2.73
C GLU A 72 -11.72 -1.35 2.24
N PHE A 73 -11.11 -0.29 2.78
CA PHE A 73 -9.78 0.11 2.38
C PHE A 73 -8.70 -0.91 2.79
N ARG A 74 -8.87 -1.61 3.94
CA ARG A 74 -8.00 -2.74 4.31
C ARG A 74 -8.07 -3.85 3.27
N LYS A 75 -9.28 -4.20 2.82
CA LYS A 75 -9.47 -5.26 1.83
C LYS A 75 -8.75 -4.92 0.51
N MET A 76 -8.90 -3.69 0.04
CA MET A 76 -8.19 -3.19 -1.15
C MET A 76 -6.67 -3.26 -0.96
N PHE A 77 -6.17 -2.78 0.18
CA PHE A 77 -4.75 -2.84 0.50
C PHE A 77 -4.22 -4.28 0.50
N TYR A 78 -4.95 -5.24 1.09
CA TYR A 78 -4.53 -6.63 1.14
C TYR A 78 -4.52 -7.30 -0.24
N GLU A 79 -5.48 -6.98 -1.11
CA GLU A 79 -5.46 -7.43 -2.50
C GLU A 79 -4.22 -6.86 -3.22
N HIS A 80 -3.95 -5.57 -3.05
CA HIS A 80 -2.75 -4.93 -3.59
C HIS A 80 -1.44 -5.62 -3.13
N LEU A 81 -1.33 -5.98 -1.84
CA LEU A 81 -0.16 -6.72 -1.34
C LEU A 81 -0.02 -8.11 -1.96
N ALA A 82 -1.13 -8.84 -2.06
CA ALA A 82 -1.14 -10.17 -2.63
C ALA A 82 -0.73 -10.15 -4.11
N LEU A 83 -1.28 -9.21 -4.89
CA LEU A 83 -0.92 -9.01 -6.30
C LEU A 83 0.55 -8.63 -6.45
N THR A 84 1.03 -7.65 -5.69
CA THR A 84 2.43 -7.19 -5.73
C THR A 84 3.41 -8.30 -5.36
N LYS A 85 3.11 -9.11 -4.35
CA LYS A 85 3.90 -10.30 -4.01
C LYS A 85 3.88 -11.31 -5.17
N SER A 86 2.73 -11.55 -5.78
CA SER A 86 2.60 -12.49 -6.90
C SER A 86 3.39 -12.03 -8.13
N GLU A 87 3.41 -10.74 -8.43
CA GLU A 87 4.23 -10.16 -9.49
C GLU A 87 5.72 -10.36 -9.18
N ALA A 88 6.16 -10.01 -7.97
CA ALA A 88 7.56 -10.15 -7.55
C ALA A 88 8.05 -11.60 -7.68
N LEU A 89 7.23 -12.58 -7.27
CA LEU A 89 7.55 -14.00 -7.45
C LEU A 89 7.61 -14.41 -8.92
N SER A 90 6.71 -13.90 -9.76
CA SER A 90 6.72 -14.16 -11.21
C SER A 90 8.02 -13.65 -11.85
N ILE A 91 8.44 -12.43 -11.50
CA ILE A 91 9.69 -11.82 -11.96
C ILE A 91 10.91 -12.64 -11.48
N LEU A 92 10.95 -13.03 -10.20
CA LEU A 92 12.04 -13.84 -9.63
C LEU A 92 12.17 -15.21 -10.31
N ASN A 93 11.04 -15.79 -10.74
CA ASN A 93 10.99 -17.06 -11.47
C ASN A 93 11.15 -16.90 -12.99
N GLN A 94 11.44 -15.69 -13.48
CA GLN A 94 11.55 -15.36 -14.90
C GLN A 94 10.26 -15.60 -15.72
N ASP A 95 9.11 -15.72 -15.05
CA ASP A 95 7.79 -15.78 -15.70
C ASP A 95 7.26 -14.35 -15.92
N TYR A 96 7.90 -13.64 -16.86
CA TYR A 96 7.56 -12.26 -17.17
C TYR A 96 6.17 -12.09 -17.74
N LYS A 97 5.65 -13.12 -18.44
CA LYS A 97 4.29 -13.08 -19.01
C LYS A 97 3.25 -12.99 -17.90
N SER A 98 3.35 -13.86 -16.89
CA SER A 98 2.47 -13.78 -15.72
C SER A 98 2.69 -12.50 -14.93
N GLY A 99 3.94 -12.05 -14.79
CA GLY A 99 4.28 -10.77 -14.15
C GLY A 99 3.53 -9.59 -14.77
N ILE A 100 3.57 -9.43 -16.10
CA ILE A 100 2.85 -8.37 -16.83
C ILE A 100 1.33 -8.46 -16.60
N GLN A 101 0.76 -9.66 -16.67
CA GLN A 101 -0.69 -9.84 -16.44
C GLN A 101 -1.13 -9.48 -15.01
N VAL A 102 -0.25 -9.71 -14.03
CA VAL A 102 -0.50 -9.31 -12.65
C VAL A 102 -0.31 -7.80 -12.48
N PHE A 103 0.68 -7.19 -13.14
CA PHE A 103 0.90 -5.75 -13.12
C PHE A 103 -0.34 -4.97 -13.59
N ASP A 104 -1.01 -5.42 -14.64
CA ASP A 104 -2.27 -4.81 -15.11
C ASP A 104 -3.35 -4.78 -14.00
N LYS A 105 -3.36 -5.78 -13.11
CA LYS A 105 -4.29 -5.84 -11.96
C LYS A 105 -3.83 -4.90 -10.85
N ILE A 106 -2.52 -4.84 -10.58
CA ILE A 106 -1.93 -3.93 -9.59
C ILE A 106 -2.26 -2.48 -9.95
N GLU A 107 -2.13 -2.10 -11.22
CA GLU A 107 -2.45 -0.74 -11.67
C GLU A 107 -3.92 -0.40 -11.43
N ARG A 108 -4.85 -1.29 -11.81
CA ARG A 108 -6.29 -1.08 -11.56
C ARG A 108 -6.60 -0.96 -10.06
N GLU A 109 -6.07 -1.87 -9.25
CA GLU A 109 -6.27 -1.81 -7.79
C GLU A 109 -5.70 -0.51 -7.20
N ALA A 110 -4.54 -0.07 -7.66
CA ALA A 110 -3.94 1.19 -7.21
C ALA A 110 -4.78 2.42 -7.59
N LEU A 111 -5.42 2.41 -8.76
CA LEU A 111 -6.37 3.45 -9.17
C LEU A 111 -7.63 3.44 -8.30
N GLU A 112 -8.21 2.26 -8.03
CA GLU A 112 -9.37 2.15 -7.15
C GLU A 112 -9.04 2.64 -5.73
N MET A 113 -7.86 2.29 -5.20
CA MET A 113 -7.39 2.80 -3.90
C MET A 113 -7.21 4.33 -3.91
N ALA A 114 -6.74 4.90 -5.02
CA ALA A 114 -6.59 6.34 -5.17
C ALA A 114 -7.95 7.06 -5.22
N ASP A 115 -8.94 6.47 -5.91
CA ASP A 115 -10.31 6.98 -5.96
C ASP A 115 -10.95 6.97 -4.56
N ALA A 116 -10.80 5.89 -3.79
CA ALA A 116 -11.31 5.80 -2.42
C ALA A 116 -10.72 6.90 -1.51
N ILE A 117 -9.42 7.16 -1.60
CA ILE A 117 -8.76 8.25 -0.86
C ILE A 117 -9.29 9.62 -1.32
N THR A 118 -9.40 9.83 -2.64
CA THR A 118 -9.83 11.10 -3.23
C THR A 118 -11.27 11.43 -2.84
N ASP A 119 -12.19 10.46 -2.97
CA ASP A 119 -13.59 10.59 -2.54
C ASP A 119 -13.70 10.93 -1.06
N GLY A 120 -12.90 10.28 -0.22
CA GLY A 120 -12.83 10.60 1.19
C GLY A 120 -12.39 12.05 1.43
N VAL A 121 -11.35 12.51 0.73
CA VAL A 121 -10.84 13.88 0.88
C VAL A 121 -11.87 14.91 0.41
N ILE A 122 -12.52 14.70 -0.73
CA ILE A 122 -13.57 15.59 -1.25
C ILE A 122 -14.74 15.68 -0.26
N LYS A 123 -15.19 14.54 0.30
CA LYS A 123 -16.26 14.52 1.30
C LYS A 123 -15.88 15.25 2.59
N GLN A 124 -14.62 15.20 2.99
CA GLN A 124 -14.14 15.87 4.20
C GLN A 124 -13.89 17.37 4.01
N PHE A 125 -13.45 17.79 2.82
CA PHE A 125 -13.09 19.17 2.51
C PHE A 125 -13.82 19.68 1.25
N PRO A 126 -15.16 19.69 1.22
CA PRO A 126 -15.92 20.05 0.02
C PRO A 126 -15.66 21.48 -0.47
N GLN A 127 -15.24 22.40 0.42
CA GLN A 127 -14.94 23.79 0.08
C GLN A 127 -13.65 24.00 -0.73
N LEU A 128 -12.84 22.97 -0.91
CA LEU A 128 -11.59 23.02 -1.69
C LEU A 128 -11.77 22.55 -3.15
N PHE A 129 -13.00 22.17 -3.54
CA PHE A 129 -13.38 21.63 -4.84
C PHE A 129 -14.66 22.31 -5.35
#